data_AF-A0A930FAK1-F1
#
_entry.id   AF-A0A930FAK1-F1
#
_cell.length_a   1.000
_cell.length_b   1.000
_cell.length_c   1.000
_cell.angle_alpha   90.00
_cell.angle_beta   90.00
_cell.angle_gamma   90.00
#
_symmetry.space_group_name_H-M   'P 1'
#
loop_
_entity.id
_entity.type
_entity.pdbx_description
1 polymer ?
#
loop_
_entity_poly.entity_id
_entity_poly.type
_entity_poly.pdbx_seq_one_letter_code
_entity_poly.pdbx_strand_id
1 'polypeptide(L)' 'LVKPLEEFWDKTATPVGDILFGHQIIENNDGTVNVKHTVSLDSEDKQHLEFLSQVFSDVPHSIFILKNHLER' A
#
# COMPACT_ATOMS: atom_id res chain seq x y z
N LEU A 1 -12.76 -1.05 -0.37
CA LEU A 1 -13.38 0.13 -1.04
C LEU A 1 -12.67 0.32 -2.37
N VAL A 2 -13.39 0.58 -3.47
CA VAL A 2 -12.75 0.80 -4.78
C VAL A 2 -13.29 2.10 -5.38
N LYS A 3 -12.38 2.99 -5.77
CA LYS A 3 -12.63 4.13 -6.64
C LYS A 3 -11.86 3.90 -7.95
N PRO A 4 -12.55 3.60 -9.06
CA PRO A 4 -11.90 3.30 -10.32
C PRO A 4 -10.88 4.37 -10.72
N LEU A 5 -9.71 3.95 -11.20
CA LEU A 5 -8.59 4.82 -11.61
C LEU A 5 -8.00 5.74 -10.53
N GLU A 6 -8.48 5.68 -9.29
CA GLU A 6 -8.00 6.53 -8.19
C GLU A 6 -7.40 5.69 -7.07
N GLU A 7 -8.17 4.79 -6.46
CA GLU A 7 -7.68 4.00 -5.34
C GLU A 7 -8.47 2.72 -5.10
N PHE A 8 -7.81 1.74 -4.49
CA PHE A 8 -8.50 0.66 -3.81
C PHE A 8 -7.87 0.38 -2.46
N TRP A 9 -8.72 -0.09 -1.54
CA TRP A 9 -8.34 -0.45 -0.20
C TRP A 9 -8.88 -1.83 0.13
N ASP A 10 -7.99 -2.74 0.52
CA ASP A 10 -8.35 -4.04 1.07
C ASP A 10 -8.04 -4.13 2.57
N LYS A 11 -8.76 -5.03 3.22
CA LYS A 11 -8.68 -5.28 4.64
C LYS A 11 -8.39 -6.76 4.85
N THR A 12 -7.32 -7.05 5.57
CA THR A 12 -6.92 -8.41 5.92
C THR A 12 -6.86 -8.55 7.43
N ALA A 13 -7.66 -9.46 7.99
CA ALA A 13 -7.61 -9.76 9.42
C ALA A 13 -6.35 -10.57 9.76
N THR A 14 -5.65 -10.19 10.82
CA THR A 14 -4.46 -10.89 11.31
C THR A 14 -4.57 -11.14 12.81
N PRO A 15 -3.76 -12.05 13.39
CA PRO A 15 -3.76 -12.29 14.83
C PRO A 15 -3.42 -11.06 15.69
N VAL A 16 -2.82 -10.02 15.10
CA VAL A 16 -2.31 -8.83 15.80
C VAL A 16 -3.06 -7.54 15.44
N GLY A 17 -4.22 -7.67 14.78
CA GLY A 17 -5.05 -6.56 14.33
C GLY A 17 -5.37 -6.64 12.85
N ASP A 18 -6.23 -5.73 12.39
CA ASP A 18 -6.58 -5.67 10.98
C ASP A 18 -5.54 -4.85 10.21
N ILE A 19 -5.02 -5.40 9.11
CA ILE A 19 -4.23 -4.65 8.14
C ILE A 19 -5.19 -4.01 7.15
N LEU A 20 -5.04 -2.70 6.95
CA LEU A 20 -5.60 -1.99 5.81
C LEU A 20 -4.46 -1.70 4.83
N PHE A 21 -4.59 -2.20 3.60
CA PHE A 21 -3.66 -1.93 2.51
C PHE A 21 -4.36 -1.02 1.50
N GLY A 22 -3.86 0.21 1.37
CA GLY A 22 -4.29 1.18 0.38
C GLY A 22 -3.36 1.26 -0.81
N HIS A 23 -3.94 1.27 -2.01
CA HIS A 23 -3.26 1.46 -3.28
C HIS A 23 -3.88 2.66 -3.97
N GLN A 24 -3.07 3.69 -4.21
CA GLN A 24 -3.55 4.97 -4.71
C GLN A 24 -2.77 5.39 -5.95
N ILE A 25 -3.49 5.93 -6.93
CA ILE A 25 -3.01 6.51 -8.17
C ILE A 25 -3.21 8.03 -8.03
N ILE A 26 -2.13 8.78 -8.11
CA ILE A 26 -2.11 10.23 -7.92
C ILE A 26 -1.61 10.85 -9.21
N GLU A 27 -2.51 11.48 -9.97
CA GLU A 27 -2.16 12.22 -11.18
C GLU A 27 -1.38 13.50 -10.83
N ASN A 28 -0.29 13.76 -11.55
CA ASN A 28 0.49 14.97 -11.43
C ASN A 28 0.14 15.96 -12.56
N ASN A 29 0.39 17.24 -12.34
CA ASN A 29 0.10 18.29 -13.32
C ASN A 29 0.94 18.21 -14.62
N ASP A 30 2.03 17.43 -14.62
CA ASP A 30 2.91 17.23 -15.77
C ASP A 30 2.53 15.99 -16.61
N GLY A 31 1.40 15.36 -16.30
CA GLY A 31 0.93 14.15 -16.98
C GLY A 31 1.59 12.86 -16.48
N THR A 32 2.50 12.93 -15.50
CA THR A 32 3.02 11.75 -14.82
C THR A 32 2.04 11.26 -13.75
N VAL A 33 2.24 10.02 -13.30
CA VAL A 33 1.42 9.40 -12.26
C VAL A 33 2.32 8.91 -11.13
N ASN A 34 1.93 9.23 -9.90
CA ASN A 34 2.53 8.68 -8.69
C ASN A 34 1.66 7.53 -8.17
N VAL A 35 2.29 6.38 -7.90
CA VAL A 35 1.64 5.26 -7.21
C VAL A 35 2.07 5.28 -5.75
N LYS A 36 1.09 5.28 -4.83
CA LYS A 36 1.31 5.23 -3.39
C LYS A 36 0.68 3.98 -2.80
N HIS A 37 1.51 3.16 -2.16
CA HIS A 37 1.08 2.03 -1.35
C HIS A 37 1.17 2.40 0.13
N THR A 38 0.11 2.15 0.88
CA THR A 38 0.00 2.44 2.31
C THR A 38 -0.37 1.15 3.04
N VAL A 39 0.36 0.81 4.08
CA VAL A 39 -0.01 -0.27 5.00
C VAL A 39 -0.25 0.35 6.37
N SER A 40 -1.40 0.08 6.96
CA SER A 40 -1.72 0.49 8.33
C SER A 40 -2.26 -0.69 9.11
N LEU A 41 -1.85 -0.80 10.37
CA LEU A 41 -2.33 -1.82 11.30
C LEU A 41 -3.25 -1.16 12.33
N ASP A 42 -4.47 -1.67 12.46
CA ASP A 42 -5.40 -1.28 13.51
C ASP A 42 -5.04 -2.04 14.80
N SER A 43 -4.09 -1.47 15.56
CA SER A 43 -3.57 -2.02 16.82
C SER A 43 -3.04 -0.91 17.72
N GLU A 44 -3.38 -0.96 19.01
CA GLU A 44 -2.85 -0.05 20.04
C GLU A 44 -1.50 -0.52 20.61
N ASP A 45 -1.12 -1.78 20.39
CA ASP A 45 0.15 -2.33 20.89
C ASP A 45 1.33 -1.95 19.99
N LYS A 46 2.30 -1.22 20.56
CA LYS A 46 3.53 -0.80 19.88
C LYS A 46 4.45 -1.97 19.51
N GLN A 47 4.35 -3.12 20.19
CA GLN A 47 5.13 -4.31 19.82
C GLN A 47 4.75 -4.82 18.43
N HIS A 48 3.53 -4.56 17.97
CA HIS A 48 3.09 -4.93 16.62
C HIS A 48 3.69 -4.05 15.50
N LEU A 49 4.48 -3.02 15.83
CA LEU A 49 5.22 -2.23 14.83
C LEU A 49 6.24 -3.08 14.06
N GLU A 50 6.85 -4.09 14.70
CA GLU A 50 7.78 -4.99 14.02
C GLU A 50 7.05 -5.84 12.97
N PHE A 51 5.85 -6.31 13.29
CA PHE A 51 4.98 -7.00 12.34
C PHE A 51 4.61 -6.10 11.16
N LEU A 52 4.18 -4.85 11.42
CA LEU A 52 3.87 -3.89 10.36
C LEU A 52 5.09 -3.59 9.47
N SER A 53 6.29 -3.50 10.06
CA SER A 53 7.55 -3.31 9.33
C SER A 53 7.85 -4.49 8.40
N GLN A 54 7.61 -5.73 8.86
CA GLN A 54 7.77 -6.92 8.03
C GLN A 54 6.80 -6.94 6.86
N VAL A 55 5.52 -6.62 7.10
CA VAL A 55 4.51 -6.50 6.02
C VAL A 55 4.88 -5.40 5.03
N PHE A 56 5.47 -4.30 5.48
CA PHE A 56 5.87 -3.21 4.59
C PHE A 56 7.16 -3.51 3.79
N SER A 57 7.95 -4.51 4.20
CA SER A 57 9.31 -4.70 3.68
C SER A 57 9.38 -5.05 2.18
N ASP A 58 8.36 -5.70 1.63
CA ASP A 58 8.25 -6.08 0.21
C ASP A 58 7.51 -5.03 -0.64
N VAL A 59 6.81 -4.08 -0.02
CA VAL A 59 6.05 -3.02 -0.69
C VAL A 59 6.92 -2.22 -1.67
N PRO A 60 8.13 -1.72 -1.32
CA PRO A 60 8.96 -0.98 -2.27
C PRO A 60 9.30 -1.79 -3.53
N HIS A 61 9.64 -3.08 -3.36
CA HIS A 61 9.96 -3.95 -4.48
C HIS A 61 8.75 -4.16 -5.40
N SER A 62 7.56 -4.35 -4.84
CA SER A 62 6.31 -4.49 -5.60
C SER A 62 6.02 -3.25 -6.47
N ILE A 63 6.28 -2.04 -5.97
CA ILE A 63 6.11 -0.79 -6.72
C ILE A 63 7.10 -0.71 -7.87
N PHE A 64 8.36 -1.10 -7.66
CA PHE A 64 9.34 -1.10 -8.74
C PHE A 64 9.00 -2.10 -9.85
N ILE A 65 8.47 -3.28 -9.51
CA ILE A 65 7.98 -4.24 -10.50
C ILE A 65 6.86 -3.60 -11.34
N LEU A 66 5.88 -2.96 -10.69
CA LEU A 66 4.77 -2.30 -11.37
C LEU A 66 5.27 -1.18 -12.29
N LYS A 67 6.13 -0.29 -11.79
CA LYS A 67 6.74 0.79 -12.58
C LYS A 67 7.45 0.24 -13.82
N ASN A 68 8.32 -0.75 -13.64
CA ASN A 68 9.06 -1.38 -14.74
C ASN A 68 8.16 -2.11 -15.73
N HIS A 69 6.96 -2.53 -15.35
CA HIS A 69 6.00 -3.15 -16.26
C HIS A 69 5.26 -2.12 -17.10
N LEU A 70 4.87 -0.99 -16.49
CA LEU A 70 4.12 0.09 -17.14
C LEU A 70 4.98 0.96 -18.06
N GLU A 71 6.27 1.09 -17.78
CA GLU A 71 7.22 1.92 -18.54
C GLU A 71 8.03 1.13 -19.58
N ARG A 72 7.62 -0.09 -19.91
CA ARG A 72 8.17 -0.88 -21.03
C ARG A 72 7.67 -0.34 -22.36
#